data_AF-A0A1I7F895-F1
#
_entry.id   AF-A0A1I7F895-F1
#
_cell.length_a   1.000
_cell.length_b   1.000
_cell.length_c   1.000
_cell.angle_alpha   90.00
_cell.angle_beta   90.00
_cell.angle_gamma   90.00
#
_symmetry.space_group_name_H-M   'P 1'
#
loop_
_entity.id
_entity.type
_entity.pdbx_description
1 polymer ?
#
loop_
_entity_poly.entity_id
_entity_poly.type
_entity_poly.pdbx_seq_one_letter_code
_entity_poly.pdbx_strand_id
1 'polypeptide(L)'
;MCRLLESHWVYIPAGKWLINNIASGVNSIISYSSAGSSFIFGGLVSTKMNELFDGAGFIFAFQVLPAIIFITSLISILYYLGIMKWIINILGYLFQKSMKISKVESFAAVTTIFLGENKLPAVLKLFINQMNRNELFTVMCSGMASIALHMLVGYAGLGVPIEYLLAASLMAIPGGIVFARLLSPATEASQVQFGQISFSEKRPASIIEATLSNLMSATIAGLFMSL
;
A
#
# COMPACT_ATOMS: atom_id res chain seq x y z
N MET A 1 -18.06 -5.26 18.99
CA MET A 1 -16.70 -5.80 18.79
C MET A 1 -15.79 -4.88 17.97
N CYS A 2 -16.27 -4.21 16.90
CA CYS A 2 -15.46 -3.22 16.15
C CYS A 2 -15.01 -1.98 16.93
N ARG A 3 -15.81 -1.48 17.90
CA ARG A 3 -15.41 -0.35 18.76
C ARG A 3 -14.15 -0.57 19.63
N LEU A 4 -13.76 -1.84 19.85
CA LEU A 4 -12.56 -2.18 20.62
C LEU A 4 -11.30 -2.22 19.76
N LEU A 5 -11.38 -2.57 18.47
CA LEU A 5 -10.21 -2.63 17.60
C LEU A 5 -9.74 -1.24 17.14
N GLU A 6 -10.66 -0.31 16.86
CA GLU A 6 -10.31 1.06 16.42
C GLU A 6 -9.68 1.90 17.54
N SER A 7 -10.12 1.70 18.79
CA SER A 7 -9.51 2.36 19.95
C SER A 7 -8.19 1.71 20.37
N HIS A 8 -7.99 0.40 20.16
CA HIS A 8 -6.80 -0.28 20.64
C HIS A 8 -5.50 0.12 19.91
N TRP A 9 -5.51 0.32 18.59
CA TRP A 9 -4.25 0.62 17.88
C TRP A 9 -3.71 2.03 18.13
N VAL A 10 -4.60 3.01 18.26
CA VAL A 10 -4.22 4.40 18.53
C VAL A 10 -4.11 4.70 20.03
N TYR A 11 -4.77 3.94 20.91
CA TYR A 11 -4.76 4.23 22.36
C TYR A 11 -3.80 3.33 23.16
N ILE A 12 -3.41 2.15 22.65
CA ILE A 12 -2.43 1.29 23.33
C ILE A 12 -1.01 1.82 23.07
N PRO A 13 -0.18 1.97 24.12
CA PRO A 13 1.20 2.46 23.98
C PRO A 13 2.06 1.58 23.06
N ALA A 14 1.83 0.27 23.03
CA ALA A 14 2.49 -0.65 22.11
C ALA A 14 2.10 -0.44 20.63
N GLY A 15 0.86 -0.05 20.34
CA GLY A 15 0.39 0.24 18.97
C GLY A 15 1.00 1.53 18.43
N LYS A 16 1.00 2.60 19.24
CA LYS A 16 1.69 3.86 18.91
C LYS A 16 3.19 3.64 18.71
N TRP A 17 3.83 2.85 19.58
CA TRP A 17 5.26 2.53 19.42
C TRP A 17 5.54 1.83 18.09
N LEU A 18 4.73 0.84 17.70
CA LEU A 18 4.89 0.15 16.42
C LEU A 18 4.69 1.09 15.23
N ILE A 19 3.61 1.89 15.23
CA ILE A 19 3.32 2.86 14.17
C ILE A 19 4.46 3.88 14.03
N ASN A 20 4.97 4.41 15.15
CA ASN A 20 6.07 5.37 15.14
C ASN A 20 7.37 4.76 14.62
N ASN A 21 7.67 3.50 14.95
CA ASN A 21 8.86 2.81 14.40
C ASN A 21 8.74 2.61 12.89
N ILE A 22 7.57 2.19 12.40
CA ILE A 22 7.33 2.03 10.97
C ILE A 22 7.38 3.39 10.26
N ALA A 23 6.74 4.42 10.82
CA ALA A 23 6.76 5.78 10.28
C ALA A 23 8.17 6.35 10.24
N SER A 24 8.98 6.15 11.29
CA SER A 24 10.40 6.51 11.28
C SER A 24 11.19 5.77 10.20
N GLY A 25 10.91 4.48 9.97
CA GLY A 25 11.52 3.73 8.89
C GLY A 25 11.16 4.29 7.51
N VAL A 26 9.88 4.61 7.30
CA VAL A 26 9.40 5.25 6.06
C VAL A 26 10.06 6.63 5.86
N ASN A 27 10.16 7.45 6.91
CA ASN A 27 10.87 8.74 6.86
C ASN A 27 12.33 8.59 6.44
N SER A 28 13.04 7.59 6.96
CA SER A 28 14.42 7.31 6.53
C SER A 28 14.48 6.97 5.04
N ILE A 29 13.54 6.16 4.54
CA ILE A 29 13.48 5.80 3.11
C ILE A 29 13.17 7.04 2.25
N ILE A 30 12.27 7.92 2.69
CA ILE A 30 11.98 9.19 2.02
C ILE A 30 13.23 10.07 1.97
N SER A 31 14.03 10.12 3.04
CA SER A 31 15.27 10.89 3.07
C SER A 31 16.30 10.40 2.05
N TYR A 32 16.42 9.08 1.85
CA TYR A 32 17.27 8.51 0.80
C TYR A 32 16.75 8.87 -0.60
N SER A 33 15.42 8.86 -0.78
CA SER A 33 14.85 9.29 -2.04
C SER A 33 15.04 10.78 -2.31
N SER A 34 15.02 11.62 -1.28
CA SER A 34 15.29 13.05 -1.41
C SER A 34 16.70 13.28 -1.93
N ALA A 35 17.69 12.55 -1.44
CA ALA A 35 19.06 12.61 -1.95
C ALA A 35 19.14 12.18 -3.44
N GLY A 36 18.38 11.15 -3.83
CA GLY A 36 18.26 10.74 -5.23
C GLY A 36 17.60 11.79 -6.13
N SER A 37 16.56 12.47 -5.64
CA SER A 37 15.93 13.57 -6.38
C SER A 37 16.88 14.75 -6.56
N SER A 38 17.63 15.14 -5.52
CA SER A 38 18.66 16.17 -5.63
C SER A 38 19.78 15.81 -6.61
N PHE A 39 20.10 14.53 -6.78
CA PHE A 39 21.06 14.08 -7.79
C PHE A 39 20.53 14.21 -9.23
N ILE A 40 19.26 13.86 -9.46
CA ILE A 40 18.65 13.88 -10.81
C ILE A 40 18.28 15.31 -11.23
N PHE A 41 17.71 16.10 -10.33
CA PHE A 41 17.14 17.42 -10.64
C PHE A 41 18.01 18.59 -10.14
N GLY A 42 19.08 18.32 -9.39
CA GLY A 42 20.07 19.32 -8.97
C GLY A 42 19.45 20.50 -8.23
N GLY A 43 19.61 21.70 -8.80
CA GLY A 43 19.11 22.95 -8.24
C GLY A 43 17.58 23.14 -8.27
N LEU A 44 16.86 22.35 -9.08
CA LEU A 44 15.39 22.42 -9.19
C LEU A 44 14.64 21.80 -8.00
N VAL A 45 15.34 21.32 -6.98
CA VAL A 45 14.73 20.88 -5.70
C VAL A 45 15.37 21.61 -4.52
N SER A 46 16.21 22.63 -4.80
CA SER A 46 16.94 23.40 -3.80
C SER A 46 16.07 24.50 -3.21
N THR A 47 16.29 24.83 -1.93
CA THR A 47 15.67 25.96 -1.22
C THR A 47 15.86 27.30 -1.93
N LYS A 48 16.89 27.44 -2.76
CA LYS A 48 17.09 28.60 -3.65
C LYS A 48 15.91 28.87 -4.59
N MET A 49 15.18 27.84 -4.99
CA MET A 49 14.02 27.99 -5.87
C MET A 49 12.81 28.54 -5.09
N ASN A 50 12.70 28.26 -3.79
CA ASN A 50 11.70 28.90 -2.92
C ASN A 50 11.99 30.39 -2.71
N GLU A 51 13.26 30.79 -2.67
CA GLU A 51 13.67 32.20 -2.60
C GLU A 51 13.44 32.96 -3.92
N LEU A 52 13.60 32.28 -5.07
CA LEU A 52 13.42 32.90 -6.39
C LEU A 52 11.96 33.02 -6.84
N PHE A 53 11.06 32.19 -6.31
CA PHE A 53 9.65 32.13 -6.71
C PHE A 53 8.67 32.53 -5.60
N ASP A 54 9.12 33.29 -4.60
CA ASP A 54 8.27 33.94 -3.58
C ASP A 54 7.24 32.99 -2.93
N GLY A 55 7.71 31.80 -2.52
CA GLY A 55 6.88 30.76 -1.89
C GLY A 55 6.26 29.72 -2.85
N ALA A 56 6.41 29.89 -4.17
CA ALA A 56 5.98 28.91 -5.18
C ALA A 56 7.10 27.94 -5.65
N GLY A 57 8.23 27.89 -4.94
CA GLY A 57 9.35 27.00 -5.27
C GLY A 57 9.15 25.54 -4.86
N PHE A 58 8.02 25.17 -4.27
CA PHE A 58 7.66 23.76 -4.06
C PHE A 58 6.98 23.20 -5.31
N ILE A 59 7.76 22.61 -6.21
CA ILE A 59 7.22 21.88 -7.36
C ILE A 59 7.00 20.43 -6.96
N PHE A 60 5.72 20.10 -6.71
CA PHE A 60 5.26 18.76 -6.36
C PHE A 60 5.84 17.68 -7.29
N ALA A 61 5.88 17.95 -8.60
CA ALA A 61 6.37 17.01 -9.60
C ALA A 61 7.84 16.59 -9.39
N PHE A 62 8.73 17.48 -8.93
CA PHE A 62 10.15 17.18 -8.77
C PHE A 62 10.50 16.68 -7.38
N GLN A 63 9.71 17.03 -6.36
CA GLN A 63 9.99 16.63 -4.99
C GLN A 63 9.28 15.32 -4.61
N VAL A 64 8.09 15.08 -5.16
CA VAL A 64 7.20 14.00 -4.71
C VAL A 64 7.17 12.82 -5.68
N LEU A 65 7.11 13.05 -7.00
CA LEU A 65 7.08 11.95 -7.97
C LEU A 65 8.32 11.03 -7.90
N PRO A 66 9.56 11.56 -7.78
CA PRO A 66 10.73 10.70 -7.67
C PRO A 66 10.70 9.83 -6.40
N ALA A 67 10.08 10.34 -5.33
CA ALA A 67 9.91 9.59 -4.09
C ALA A 67 8.92 8.43 -4.22
N ILE A 68 7.82 8.63 -4.94
CA ILE A 68 6.86 7.56 -5.27
C ILE A 68 7.53 6.48 -6.15
N ILE A 69 8.32 6.91 -7.15
CA ILE A 69 9.06 6.03 -8.07
C ILE A 69 10.07 5.18 -7.29
N PHE A 70 10.83 5.80 -6.37
CA PHE A 70 11.81 5.11 -5.55
C PHE A 70 11.16 4.06 -4.62
N ILE A 71 10.08 4.41 -3.93
CA ILE A 71 9.36 3.47 -3.06
C ILE A 71 8.78 2.31 -3.86
N THR A 72 8.24 2.56 -5.05
CA THR A 72 7.67 1.47 -5.86
C THR A 72 8.74 0.53 -6.38
N SER A 73 9.92 1.05 -6.75
CA SER A 73 11.10 0.24 -7.06
C SER A 73 11.53 -0.63 -5.87
N LEU A 74 11.59 -0.04 -4.67
CA LEU A 74 11.95 -0.76 -3.45
C LEU A 74 10.96 -1.89 -3.13
N ILE A 75 9.65 -1.62 -3.23
CA ILE A 75 8.60 -2.63 -3.04
C ILE A 75 8.74 -3.75 -4.07
N SER A 76 9.06 -3.44 -5.31
CA SER A 76 9.29 -4.43 -6.37
C SER A 76 10.47 -5.36 -6.04
N ILE A 77 11.59 -4.81 -5.59
CA ILE A 77 12.76 -5.59 -5.17
C ILE A 77 12.39 -6.50 -3.99
N LEU A 78 11.67 -5.95 -3.00
CA LEU A 78 11.25 -6.69 -1.82
C LEU A 78 10.25 -7.81 -2.17
N TYR A 79 9.45 -7.60 -3.20
CA TYR A 79 8.53 -8.59 -3.75
C TYR A 79 9.27 -9.72 -4.48
N TYR A 80 10.30 -9.37 -5.26
CA TYR A 80 11.16 -10.34 -5.94
C TYR A 80 11.94 -11.22 -4.95
N LEU A 81 12.47 -10.62 -3.87
CA LEU A 81 13.15 -11.34 -2.78
C LEU A 81 12.22 -12.25 -1.96
N GLY A 82 10.90 -12.14 -2.13
CA GLY A 82 9.91 -12.98 -1.45
C GLY A 82 9.58 -12.55 -0.02
N ILE A 83 10.23 -11.52 0.53
CA ILE A 83 9.98 -11.00 1.87
C ILE A 83 8.53 -10.49 1.99
N MET A 84 8.00 -9.87 0.94
CA MET A 84 6.61 -9.40 0.90
C MET A 84 5.60 -10.52 1.09
N LYS A 85 5.84 -11.70 0.51
CA LYS A 85 4.92 -12.84 0.64
C LYS A 85 4.84 -13.29 2.10
N TRP A 86 5.97 -13.27 2.80
CA TRP A 86 6.04 -13.61 4.21
C TRP A 86 5.26 -12.60 5.07
N ILE A 87 5.48 -11.30 4.85
CA ILE A 87 4.75 -10.21 5.54
C ILE A 87 3.24 -10.29 5.30
N ILE A 88 2.82 -10.42 4.04
CA ILE A 88 1.40 -10.47 3.66
C ILE A 88 0.72 -11.71 4.27
N ASN A 89 1.40 -12.85 4.33
CA ASN A 89 0.82 -14.06 4.91
C ASN A 89 0.63 -13.93 6.44
N ILE A 90 1.57 -13.28 7.14
CA ILE A 90 1.44 -13.02 8.59
C ILE A 90 0.31 -12.04 8.87
N LEU A 91 0.27 -10.90 8.18
CA LEU A 91 -0.79 -9.91 8.33
C LEU A 91 -2.15 -10.47 7.89
N GLY A 92 -2.19 -11.21 6.79
CA GLY A 92 -3.39 -11.90 6.31
C GLY A 92 -3.91 -12.90 7.33
N TYR A 93 -3.05 -13.68 7.96
CA TYR A 93 -3.47 -14.59 9.04
C TYR A 93 -4.01 -13.82 10.26
N LEU A 94 -3.39 -12.69 10.61
CA LEU A 94 -3.83 -11.83 11.73
C LEU A 94 -5.25 -11.28 11.49
N PHE A 95 -5.51 -10.72 10.32
CA PHE A 95 -6.83 -10.19 9.95
C PHE A 95 -7.86 -11.29 9.75
N GLN A 96 -7.48 -12.43 9.14
CA GLN A 96 -8.33 -13.61 9.02
C GLN A 96 -8.82 -14.09 10.40
N LYS A 97 -7.90 -14.21 11.37
CA LYS A 97 -8.23 -14.65 12.74
C LYS A 97 -9.07 -13.63 13.49
N SER A 98 -8.79 -12.34 13.29
CA SER A 98 -9.48 -11.26 14.00
C SER A 98 -10.91 -11.05 13.50
N MET A 99 -11.15 -11.18 12.19
CA MET A 99 -12.44 -10.87 11.56
C MET A 99 -13.25 -12.09 11.13
N LYS A 100 -12.69 -13.31 11.27
CA LYS A 100 -13.32 -14.58 10.85
C LYS A 100 -13.82 -14.56 9.40
N ILE A 101 -12.98 -14.03 8.50
CA ILE A 101 -13.24 -13.94 7.06
C ILE A 101 -12.47 -15.00 6.28
N SER A 102 -12.75 -15.11 4.97
CA SER A 102 -12.03 -16.03 4.10
C SER A 102 -10.55 -15.63 4.00
N LYS A 103 -9.68 -16.64 3.81
CA LYS A 103 -8.24 -16.40 3.67
C LYS A 103 -7.91 -15.57 2.44
N VAL A 104 -8.73 -15.67 1.39
CA VAL A 104 -8.58 -14.87 0.16
C VAL A 104 -8.90 -13.41 0.40
N GLU A 105 -9.99 -13.11 1.09
CA GLU A 105 -10.40 -11.73 1.37
C GLU A 105 -9.35 -11.03 2.22
N SER A 106 -8.86 -11.72 3.26
CA SER A 106 -7.83 -11.15 4.13
C SER A 106 -6.49 -10.98 3.41
N PHE A 107 -6.12 -11.92 2.55
CA PHE A 107 -4.90 -11.81 1.74
C PHE A 107 -5.00 -10.66 0.74
N ALA A 108 -6.14 -10.55 0.06
CA ALA A 108 -6.43 -9.48 -0.89
C ALA A 108 -6.33 -8.11 -0.22
N ALA A 109 -7.04 -7.92 0.90
CA ALA A 109 -7.07 -6.65 1.62
C ALA A 109 -5.68 -6.20 2.09
N VAL A 110 -4.86 -7.13 2.59
CA VAL A 110 -3.48 -6.84 3.01
C VAL A 110 -2.57 -6.54 1.82
N THR A 111 -2.74 -7.27 0.72
CA THR A 111 -1.98 -7.04 -0.52
C THR A 111 -2.21 -5.63 -1.05
N THR A 112 -3.45 -5.12 -1.00
CA THR A 112 -3.81 -3.78 -1.48
C THR A 112 -3.06 -2.67 -0.76
N ILE A 113 -2.73 -2.81 0.52
CA ILE A 113 -1.94 -1.80 1.27
C ILE A 113 -0.57 -1.59 0.63
N PHE A 114 0.05 -2.66 0.14
CA PHE A 114 1.40 -2.59 -0.38
C PHE A 114 1.42 -2.28 -1.88
N LEU A 115 0.62 -3.02 -2.64
CA LEU A 115 0.63 -2.98 -4.11
C LEU A 115 -0.36 -1.95 -4.69
N GLY A 116 -1.36 -1.52 -3.92
CA GLY A 116 -2.45 -0.68 -4.36
C GLY A 116 -3.57 -1.44 -5.08
N GLU A 117 -4.72 -0.79 -5.21
CA GLU A 117 -5.93 -1.34 -5.85
C GLU A 117 -5.71 -1.67 -7.33
N ASN A 118 -4.80 -0.95 -8.00
CA ASN A 118 -4.48 -1.11 -9.42
C ASN A 118 -3.89 -2.48 -9.78
N LYS A 119 -3.23 -3.15 -8.82
CA LYS A 119 -2.57 -4.45 -9.03
C LYS A 119 -3.37 -5.61 -8.46
N LEU A 120 -4.47 -5.32 -7.78
CA LEU A 120 -5.34 -6.30 -7.14
C LEU A 120 -5.94 -7.32 -8.15
N PRO A 121 -6.42 -6.91 -9.35
CA PRO A 121 -6.94 -7.87 -10.33
C PRO A 121 -5.88 -8.88 -10.81
N ALA A 122 -4.64 -8.45 -11.00
CA ALA A 122 -3.55 -9.31 -11.41
C ALA A 122 -3.21 -10.35 -10.34
N VAL A 123 -3.17 -9.95 -9.07
CA VAL A 123 -2.90 -10.85 -7.94
C VAL A 123 -4.03 -11.86 -7.73
N LEU A 124 -5.28 -11.46 -7.99
CA LEU A 124 -6.47 -12.29 -7.76
C LEU A 124 -6.91 -13.12 -8.95
N LYS A 125 -6.23 -13.01 -10.10
CA LYS A 125 -6.58 -13.70 -11.35
C LYS A 125 -6.80 -15.22 -11.19
N LEU A 126 -6.05 -15.87 -10.30
CA LEU A 126 -6.16 -17.31 -10.03
C LEU A 126 -7.35 -17.68 -9.12
N PHE A 127 -7.84 -16.72 -8.34
CA PHE A 127 -8.89 -16.94 -7.34
C PHE A 127 -10.26 -16.44 -7.81
N ILE A 128 -10.31 -15.53 -8.78
CA ILE A 128 -11.53 -14.83 -9.18
C ILE A 128 -12.64 -15.77 -9.68
N ASN A 129 -12.27 -16.88 -10.33
CA ASN A 129 -13.24 -17.87 -10.82
C ASN A 129 -13.83 -18.76 -9.71
N GLN A 130 -13.18 -18.83 -8.55
CA GLN A 130 -13.60 -19.66 -7.40
C GLN A 130 -14.21 -18.82 -6.27
N MET A 131 -14.21 -17.49 -6.42
CA MET A 131 -14.61 -16.53 -5.40
C MET A 131 -16.11 -16.22 -5.54
N ASN A 132 -16.80 -16.17 -4.40
CA ASN A 132 -18.23 -15.81 -4.40
C ASN A 132 -18.41 -14.31 -4.66
N ARG A 133 -19.59 -13.89 -5.12
CA ARG A 133 -19.87 -12.47 -5.40
C ARG A 133 -19.66 -11.58 -4.17
N ASN A 134 -20.03 -12.07 -2.98
CA ASN A 134 -19.89 -11.33 -1.73
C ASN A 134 -18.44 -11.20 -1.28
N GLU A 135 -17.60 -12.21 -1.57
CA GLU A 135 -16.16 -12.14 -1.31
C GLU A 135 -15.50 -11.13 -2.26
N LEU A 136 -15.86 -11.16 -3.55
CA LEU A 136 -15.36 -10.21 -4.53
C LEU A 136 -15.76 -8.77 -4.17
N PHE A 137 -16.99 -8.57 -3.72
CA PHE A 137 -17.47 -7.27 -3.24
C PHE A 137 -16.68 -6.79 -2.00
N THR A 138 -16.40 -7.69 -1.06
CA THR A 138 -15.59 -7.39 0.12
C THR A 138 -14.17 -6.98 -0.26
N VAL A 139 -13.57 -7.69 -1.22
CA VAL A 139 -12.24 -7.37 -1.76
C VAL A 139 -12.23 -5.99 -2.43
N MET A 140 -13.21 -5.68 -3.26
CA MET A 140 -13.31 -4.37 -3.93
C MET A 140 -13.50 -3.23 -2.93
N CYS A 141 -14.42 -3.38 -1.98
CA CYS A 141 -14.70 -2.36 -0.99
C CYS A 141 -13.50 -2.11 -0.05
N SER A 142 -12.86 -3.18 0.43
CA SER A 142 -11.63 -3.07 1.23
C SER A 142 -10.45 -2.49 0.44
N GLY A 143 -10.35 -2.81 -0.86
CA GLY A 143 -9.33 -2.25 -1.75
C GLY A 143 -9.47 -0.74 -1.92
N MET A 144 -10.68 -0.25 -2.22
CA MET A 144 -10.94 1.18 -2.41
C MET A 144 -10.90 1.98 -1.10
N ALA A 145 -11.14 1.34 0.05
CA ALA A 145 -11.08 2.00 1.35
C ALA A 145 -9.63 2.35 1.75
N SER A 146 -8.65 1.60 1.25
CA SER A 146 -7.25 1.70 1.67
C SER A 146 -6.42 2.59 0.74
N ILE A 147 -5.37 3.18 1.30
CA ILE A 147 -4.35 3.90 0.54
C ILE A 147 -3.09 3.02 0.44
N ALA A 148 -2.49 2.96 -0.74
CA ALA A 148 -1.27 2.21 -0.98
C ALA A 148 -0.04 2.89 -0.35
N LEU A 149 0.93 2.09 0.13
CA LEU A 149 2.13 2.55 0.85
C LEU A 149 2.96 3.57 0.04
N HIS A 150 3.08 3.36 -1.28
CA HIS A 150 3.82 4.29 -2.16
C HIS A 150 3.12 5.65 -2.29
N MET A 151 1.79 5.71 -2.15
CA MET A 151 1.02 6.95 -2.16
C MET A 151 1.13 7.73 -0.84
N LEU A 152 1.45 7.07 0.28
CA LEU A 152 1.66 7.77 1.56
C LEU A 152 2.78 8.80 1.45
N VAL A 153 3.82 8.52 0.66
CA VAL A 153 4.91 9.47 0.40
C VAL A 153 4.43 10.67 -0.41
N GLY A 154 3.47 10.45 -1.31
CA GLY A 154 2.76 11.49 -2.02
C GLY A 154 2.12 12.52 -1.09
N TYR A 155 1.28 12.02 -0.18
CA TYR A 155 0.58 12.83 0.81
C TYR A 155 1.52 13.41 1.88
N ALA A 156 2.58 12.70 2.24
CA ALA A 156 3.61 13.23 3.13
C ALA A 156 4.34 14.43 2.53
N GLY A 157 4.58 14.40 1.21
CA GLY A 157 5.13 15.53 0.47
C GLY A 157 4.26 16.78 0.53
N LEU A 158 2.94 16.63 0.72
CA LEU A 158 2.00 17.74 0.90
C LEU A 158 1.95 18.25 2.36
N GLY A 159 2.78 17.72 3.26
CA GLY A 159 2.85 18.11 4.67
C GLY A 159 1.92 17.33 5.59
N VAL A 160 1.30 16.23 5.12
CA VAL A 160 0.48 15.39 5.98
C VAL A 160 1.37 14.44 6.80
N PRO A 161 1.24 14.39 8.13
CA PRO A 161 2.03 13.50 8.98
C PRO A 161 1.82 12.01 8.65
N ILE A 162 2.92 11.28 8.42
CA ILE A 162 2.93 9.88 7.97
C ILE A 162 2.33 8.94 9.00
N GLU A 163 2.45 9.26 10.29
CA GLU A 163 1.89 8.44 11.37
C GLU A 163 0.38 8.30 11.23
N TYR A 164 -0.32 9.38 10.86
CA TYR A 164 -1.76 9.37 10.66
C TYR A 164 -2.15 8.68 9.36
N LEU A 165 -1.39 8.89 8.28
CA LEU A 165 -1.60 8.21 7.01
C LEU A 165 -1.46 6.69 7.14
N LEU A 166 -0.44 6.24 7.89
CA LEU A 166 -0.20 4.83 8.16
C LEU A 166 -1.30 4.24 9.07
N ALA A 167 -1.68 4.96 10.13
CA ALA A 167 -2.77 4.54 11.01
C ALA A 167 -4.10 4.45 10.27
N ALA A 168 -4.42 5.42 9.42
CA ALA A 168 -5.62 5.45 8.59
C ALA A 168 -5.66 4.27 7.61
N SER A 169 -4.56 3.98 6.92
CA SER A 169 -4.46 2.83 6.00
C SER A 169 -4.68 1.50 6.72
N LEU A 170 -4.09 1.31 7.91
CA LEU A 170 -4.30 0.10 8.70
C LEU A 170 -5.74 -0.03 9.25
N MET A 171 -6.39 1.08 9.59
CA MET A 171 -7.77 1.11 10.04
C MET A 171 -8.78 0.94 8.88
N ALA A 172 -8.42 1.33 7.66
CA ALA A 172 -9.26 1.19 6.49
C ALA A 172 -9.58 -0.27 6.14
N ILE A 173 -8.66 -1.20 6.42
CA ILE A 173 -8.85 -2.64 6.15
C ILE A 173 -10.06 -3.19 6.91
N PRO A 174 -10.10 -3.15 8.26
CA PRO A 174 -11.25 -3.65 9.00
C PRO A 174 -12.50 -2.82 8.72
N GLY A 175 -12.38 -1.50 8.53
CA GLY A 175 -13.50 -0.63 8.20
C GLY A 175 -14.16 -1.04 6.89
N GLY A 176 -13.38 -1.18 5.81
CA GLY A 176 -13.87 -1.58 4.49
C GLY A 176 -14.51 -2.97 4.49
N ILE A 177 -13.92 -3.93 5.21
CA ILE A 177 -14.49 -5.28 5.35
C ILE A 177 -15.84 -5.23 6.07
N VAL A 178 -15.95 -4.45 7.16
CA VAL A 178 -17.19 -4.32 7.93
C VAL A 178 -18.28 -3.65 7.10
N PHE A 179 -17.96 -2.55 6.41
CA PHE A 179 -18.90 -1.87 5.52
C PHE A 179 -19.34 -2.78 4.37
N ALA A 180 -18.43 -3.56 3.79
CA ALA A 180 -18.77 -4.50 2.75
C ALA A 180 -19.76 -5.57 3.23
N ARG A 181 -19.57 -6.10 4.44
CA ARG A 181 -20.46 -7.11 5.03
C ARG A 181 -21.80 -6.55 5.48
N LEU A 182 -21.87 -5.26 5.80
CA LEU A 182 -23.11 -4.57 6.11
C LEU A 182 -23.96 -4.36 4.84
N LEU A 183 -23.33 -4.01 3.73
CA LEU A 183 -23.99 -3.79 2.44
C LEU A 183 -24.30 -5.10 1.70
N SER A 184 -23.40 -6.09 1.76
CA SER A 184 -23.51 -7.38 1.09
C SER A 184 -23.08 -8.51 2.03
N PRO A 185 -24.00 -9.02 2.88
CA PRO A 185 -23.68 -10.06 3.86
C PRO A 185 -23.24 -11.35 3.18
N ALA A 186 -22.16 -11.99 3.66
CA ALA A 186 -21.70 -13.25 3.08
C ALA A 186 -22.67 -14.39 3.41
N THR A 187 -23.48 -14.76 2.43
CA THR A 187 -24.49 -15.84 2.52
C THR A 187 -23.93 -17.22 2.19
N GLU A 188 -22.80 -17.29 1.49
CA GLU A 188 -22.22 -18.52 0.97
C GLU A 188 -20.85 -18.81 1.60
N ALA A 189 -20.56 -20.08 1.86
CA ALA A 189 -19.24 -20.49 2.35
C ALA A 189 -18.19 -20.35 1.24
N SER A 190 -17.00 -19.85 1.61
CA SER A 190 -15.85 -19.74 0.72
C SER A 190 -15.50 -21.10 0.12
N GLN A 191 -15.50 -21.21 -1.20
CA GLN A 191 -15.03 -22.42 -1.90
C GLN A 191 -13.52 -22.40 -2.16
N VAL A 192 -12.86 -21.26 -1.92
CA VAL A 192 -11.45 -21.11 -2.26
C VAL A 192 -10.56 -21.85 -1.25
N GLN A 193 -9.90 -22.90 -1.73
CA GLN A 193 -8.84 -23.57 -0.99
C GLN A 193 -7.52 -22.81 -1.19
N PHE A 194 -6.99 -22.23 -0.11
CA PHE A 194 -5.70 -21.54 -0.11
C PHE A 194 -4.53 -22.56 -0.10
N GLY A 195 -4.43 -23.35 -1.18
CA GLY A 195 -3.30 -24.23 -1.46
C GLY A 195 -2.16 -23.41 -2.07
N GLN A 196 -1.00 -23.42 -1.40
CA GLN A 196 0.29 -22.84 -1.79
C GLN A 196 0.25 -21.80 -2.92
N ILE A 197 0.32 -20.53 -2.51
CA ILE A 197 0.41 -19.35 -3.38
C ILE A 197 1.66 -19.45 -4.28
N SER A 198 1.53 -20.15 -5.40
CA SER A 198 2.53 -20.13 -6.46
C SER A 198 2.13 -19.00 -7.40
N PHE A 199 2.76 -17.84 -7.21
CA PHE A 199 2.74 -16.74 -8.18
C PHE A 199 3.37 -17.26 -9.47
N SER A 200 2.57 -17.93 -10.29
CA SER A 200 2.91 -18.39 -11.63
C SER A 200 2.30 -17.43 -12.64
N GLU A 201 2.86 -16.23 -12.69
CA GLU A 201 2.87 -15.43 -13.90
C GLU A 201 4.31 -14.90 -14.00
N LYS A 202 4.95 -15.14 -15.16
CA LYS A 202 6.38 -14.99 -15.45
C LYS A 202 7.16 -14.32 -14.31
N ARG A 203 7.94 -15.11 -13.54
CA ARG A 203 8.98 -14.50 -12.71
C ARG A 203 9.77 -13.59 -13.63
N PRO A 204 9.86 -12.28 -13.34
CA PRO A 204 10.70 -11.40 -14.13
C PRO A 204 12.08 -12.03 -14.21
N ALA A 205 12.65 -12.09 -15.42
CA ALA A 205 13.88 -12.83 -15.68
C ALA A 205 15.06 -12.27 -14.86
N SER A 206 14.93 -11.01 -14.40
CA SER A 206 15.87 -10.33 -13.53
C SER A 206 15.15 -9.37 -12.57
N ILE A 207 15.81 -9.06 -11.44
CA ILE A 207 15.41 -7.99 -10.49
C ILE A 207 15.16 -6.67 -11.22
N ILE A 208 15.93 -6.41 -12.28
CA ILE A 208 15.83 -5.19 -13.09
C ILE A 208 14.48 -5.14 -13.84
N GLU A 209 14.04 -6.25 -14.44
CA GLU A 209 12.76 -6.31 -15.17
C GLU A 209 11.56 -6.17 -14.23
N ALA A 210 11.65 -6.77 -13.04
CA ALA A 210 10.65 -6.57 -11.98
C ALA A 210 10.51 -5.09 -11.63
N THR A 211 11.66 -4.43 -11.44
CA THR A 211 11.73 -3.03 -11.04
C THR A 211 11.17 -2.12 -12.14
N LEU A 212 11.55 -2.33 -13.40
CA LEU A 212 11.11 -1.52 -14.54
C LEU A 212 9.60 -1.61 -14.78
N SER A 213 9.03 -2.83 -14.75
CA SER A 213 7.58 -3.02 -14.95
C SER A 213 6.76 -2.35 -13.84
N ASN A 214 7.22 -2.45 -12.59
CA ASN A 214 6.59 -1.76 -11.48
C ASN A 214 6.78 -0.24 -11.54
N LEU A 215 7.94 0.24 -12.01
CA LEU A 215 8.22 1.66 -12.21
C LEU A 215 7.24 2.29 -13.21
N MET A 216 7.03 1.66 -14.36
CA MET A 216 6.12 2.18 -15.39
C MET A 216 4.69 2.33 -14.86
N SER A 217 4.21 1.33 -14.11
CA SER A 217 2.91 1.38 -13.45
C SER A 217 2.84 2.50 -12.39
N ALA A 218 3.92 2.72 -11.64
CA ALA A 218 4.00 3.77 -10.64
C ALA A 218 4.02 5.17 -11.26
N THR A 219 4.74 5.35 -12.37
CA THR A 219 4.80 6.63 -13.08
C THR A 219 3.43 7.03 -13.59
N ILE A 220 2.66 6.10 -14.17
CA ILE A 220 1.29 6.36 -14.62
C ILE A 220 0.39 6.75 -13.44
N ALA A 221 0.49 6.05 -12.31
CA ALA A 221 -0.27 6.37 -11.11
C ALA A 221 0.12 7.73 -10.50
N GLY A 222 1.43 8.04 -10.44
CA GLY A 222 1.93 9.32 -9.96
C GLY A 222 1.55 10.49 -10.87
N LEU A 223 1.52 10.26 -12.19
CA LEU A 223 1.06 11.25 -13.15
C LEU A 223 -0.45 11.53 -13.00
N PHE A 224 -1.26 10.48 -12.76
CA PHE A 224 -2.69 10.62 -12.48
C PHE A 224 -2.96 11.40 -11.17
N MET A 225 -2.06 11.31 -10.19
CA MET A 225 -2.17 12.06 -8.94
C MET A 225 -1.73 13.53 -9.06
N SER A 226 -1.05 13.90 -10.14
CA SER A 226 -0.61 15.28 -10.41
C SER A 226 -1.58 16.08 -11.29
N LEU A 227 -2.68 15.45 -11.73
CA LEU A 227 -3.66 15.96 -12.70
C LEU A 227 -5.02 16.10 -12.03
#